data_AF-A0A356RCI4-F1
#
_entry.id   AF-A0A356RCI4-F1
#
_cell.length_a   1.000
_cell.length_b   1.000
_cell.length_c   1.000
_cell.angle_alpha   90.00
_cell.angle_beta   90.00
_cell.angle_gamma   90.00
#
_symmetry.space_group_name_H-M   'P 1'
#
loop_
_entity.id
_entity.type
_entity.pdbx_description
1 polymer ?
#
loop_
_entity_poly.entity_id
_entity_poly.type
_entity_poly.pdbx_seq_one_letter_code
_entity_poly.pdbx_strand_id
1 'polypeptide(L)'
;MDHHHFSGSMEEDLMLSEEQKEAFHRLRLNYDKMVVKKTAEVRTAEVDLATLLGKDEPDRQAIEEQVKSIGAIKEDMMMARIDSLLKLRGVLTKDQYEKFREILHKRMSQVEGHSPHGGL
;
A
#
# COMPACT_ATOMS: atom_id res chain seq x y z
N MET A 1 0.49 -1.31 10.78
CA MET A 1 0.68 -1.07 9.34
C MET A 1 -0.09 0.19 8.99
N ASP A 2 0.53 1.35 9.17
CA ASP A 2 -0.07 2.64 8.84
C ASP A 2 0.08 2.89 7.34
N HIS A 3 -0.90 2.44 6.55
CA HIS A 3 -0.96 2.70 5.10
C HIS A 3 -1.54 4.09 4.81
N HIS A 4 -1.02 5.14 5.44
CA HIS A 4 -1.51 6.51 5.24
C HIS A 4 -0.61 7.30 4.28
N HIS A 5 -0.64 6.95 2.99
CA HIS A 5 -0.04 7.80 1.96
C HIS A 5 -0.88 9.03 1.66
N PHE A 6 -2.19 8.94 1.82
CA PHE A 6 -3.12 10.03 1.60
C PHE A 6 -3.75 10.38 2.93
N SER A 7 -3.35 11.51 3.51
CA SER A 7 -3.91 12.04 4.76
C SER A 7 -4.66 13.33 4.46
N GLY A 8 -5.65 13.69 5.29
CA GLY A 8 -6.34 15.00 5.14
C GLY A 8 -5.37 16.18 5.18
N SER A 9 -4.28 16.06 5.96
CA SER A 9 -3.20 17.05 5.98
C SER A 9 -2.50 17.25 4.63
N MET A 10 -2.43 16.23 3.78
CA MET A 10 -1.84 16.36 2.44
C MET A 10 -2.71 17.19 1.51
N GLU A 11 -4.04 17.11 1.64
CA GLU A 11 -4.97 17.87 0.81
C GLU A 11 -4.89 19.37 1.11
N GLU A 12 -4.75 19.72 2.39
CA GLU A 12 -4.50 21.08 2.86
C GLU A 12 -3.14 21.60 2.41
N ASP A 13 -2.08 20.79 2.57
CA ASP A 13 -0.73 21.15 2.13
C ASP A 13 -0.67 21.44 0.63
N LEU A 14 -1.37 20.68 -0.20
CA LEU A 14 -1.41 20.88 -1.64
C LEU A 14 -2.36 21.99 -2.09
N MET A 15 -3.10 22.62 -1.16
CA MET A 15 -4.10 23.65 -1.45
C MET A 15 -5.04 23.20 -2.58
N LEU A 16 -5.56 21.98 -2.47
CA LEU A 16 -6.43 21.41 -3.50
C LEU A 16 -7.74 22.20 -3.63
N SER A 17 -8.21 22.37 -4.87
CA SER A 17 -9.58 22.83 -5.10
C SER A 17 -10.61 21.81 -4.61
N GLU A 18 -11.87 22.21 -4.43
CA GLU A 18 -12.93 21.28 -4.02
C GLU A 18 -13.10 20.10 -5.01
N GLU A 19 -13.00 20.38 -6.32
CA GLU A 19 -13.03 19.33 -7.34
C GLU A 19 -11.84 18.35 -7.22
N GLN A 20 -10.64 18.86 -6.94
CA GLN A 20 -9.45 18.04 -6.72
C GLN A 20 -9.58 17.22 -5.44
N LYS A 21 -10.11 17.78 -4.34
CA LYS A 21 -10.37 17.08 -3.08
C LYS A 21 -11.34 15.93 -3.28
N GLU A 22 -12.44 16.16 -3.99
CA GLU A 22 -13.39 15.09 -4.29
C GLU A 22 -12.75 13.94 -5.09
N ALA A 23 -11.93 14.26 -6.09
CA ALA A 23 -11.19 13.25 -6.85
C ALA A 23 -10.21 12.47 -5.94
N PHE A 24 -9.52 13.17 -5.05
CA PHE A 24 -8.63 12.59 -4.04
C PHE A 24 -9.35 11.63 -3.11
N HIS A 25 -10.48 12.06 -2.54
CA HIS A 25 -11.32 11.26 -1.65
C HIS A 25 -11.82 9.98 -2.34
N ARG A 26 -12.30 10.08 -3.59
CA ARG A 26 -12.75 8.91 -4.35
C ARG A 26 -11.61 7.92 -4.61
N LEU A 27 -10.45 8.42 -5.02
CA LEU A 27 -9.27 7.57 -5.24
C LEU A 27 -8.84 6.87 -3.95
N ARG A 28 -8.77 7.61 -2.85
CA ARG A 28 -8.43 7.09 -1.53
C ARG A 28 -9.41 6.03 -1.06
N LEU A 29 -10.71 6.29 -1.11
CA LEU A 29 -11.74 5.34 -0.66
C LEU A 29 -11.70 4.03 -1.46
N ASN A 30 -11.48 4.11 -2.77
CA ASN A 30 -11.36 2.92 -3.61
C ASN A 30 -10.09 2.12 -3.28
N TYR A 31 -8.97 2.81 -3.08
CA TYR A 31 -7.71 2.20 -2.66
C TYR A 31 -7.85 1.53 -1.29
N ASP A 32 -8.42 2.22 -0.29
CA ASP A 32 -8.59 1.72 1.08
C ASP A 32 -9.46 0.45 1.10
N LYS A 33 -10.58 0.43 0.36
CA LYS A 33 -11.43 -0.76 0.22
C LYS A 33 -10.66 -1.95 -0.38
N MET A 34 -9.88 -1.69 -1.44
CA MET A 34 -9.06 -2.71 -2.08
C MET A 34 -7.99 -3.25 -1.13
N VAL A 35 -7.28 -2.38 -0.40
CA VAL A 35 -6.25 -2.77 0.57
C VAL A 35 -6.84 -3.61 1.70
N VAL A 36 -8.00 -3.23 2.23
CA VAL A 36 -8.68 -4.02 3.28
C VAL A 36 -8.97 -5.43 2.77
N LYS A 37 -9.55 -5.56 1.58
CA LYS A 37 -9.84 -6.85 0.97
C LYS A 37 -8.58 -7.69 0.74
N LYS A 38 -7.57 -7.11 0.10
CA LYS A 38 -6.31 -7.80 -0.23
C LYS A 38 -5.51 -8.18 1.01
N THR A 39 -5.56 -7.36 2.06
CA THR A 39 -4.94 -7.70 3.36
C THR A 39 -5.62 -8.91 4.00
N ALA A 40 -6.95 -9.01 3.90
CA ALA A 40 -7.67 -10.21 4.35
C ALA A 40 -7.26 -11.44 3.51
N GLU A 41 -7.15 -11.30 2.19
CA GLU A 41 -6.67 -12.38 1.30
C GLU A 41 -5.27 -12.86 1.69
N VAL A 42 -4.32 -11.94 1.94
CA VAL A 42 -2.97 -12.28 2.43
C VAL A 42 -3.03 -13.06 3.74
N ARG A 43 -3.80 -12.58 4.72
CA ARG A 43 -3.89 -13.24 6.04
C ARG A 43 -4.46 -14.65 5.94
N THR A 44 -5.50 -14.84 5.13
CA THR A 44 -6.04 -16.18 4.86
C THR A 44 -4.96 -17.06 4.23
N ALA A 45 -4.26 -16.56 3.21
CA ALA A 45 -3.21 -17.32 2.56
C ALA A 45 -2.02 -17.65 3.49
N GLU A 46 -1.71 -16.78 4.45
CA GLU A 46 -0.69 -17.03 5.48
C GLU A 46 -1.13 -18.11 6.49
N VAL A 47 -2.43 -18.19 6.83
CA VAL A 47 -2.99 -19.29 7.64
C VAL A 47 -2.93 -20.63 6.88
N ASP A 48 -3.24 -20.62 5.59
CA ASP A 48 -3.14 -21.81 4.74
C ASP A 48 -1.69 -22.29 4.65
N LEU A 49 -0.74 -21.37 4.51
CA LEU A 49 0.69 -21.68 4.53
C LEU A 49 1.12 -22.32 5.86
N ALA A 50 0.67 -21.77 6.99
CA ALA A 50 0.95 -22.34 8.31
C ALA A 50 0.40 -23.77 8.43
N THR A 51 -0.78 -24.03 7.85
CA THR A 51 -1.39 -25.37 7.81
C THR A 51 -0.56 -26.35 6.97
N LEU A 52 -0.04 -25.93 5.82
CA LEU A 52 0.84 -26.76 4.98
C LEU A 52 2.13 -27.14 5.69
N LEU A 53 2.71 -26.21 6.45
CA LEU A 53 3.94 -26.42 7.23
C LEU A 53 3.74 -27.34 8.43
N GLY A 54 2.53 -27.40 8.99
CA GLY A 54 2.20 -28.21 10.18
C GLY A 54 1.89 -29.68 9.91
N LYS A 55 1.95 -30.14 8.65
CA LYS A 55 1.72 -31.55 8.30
C LYS A 55 2.89 -32.44 8.73
N ASP A 56 2.61 -33.71 9.02
CA ASP A 56 3.66 -34.71 9.38
C ASP A 56 4.72 -34.86 8.28
N GLU A 57 4.29 -34.81 7.01
CA GLU A 57 5.14 -34.77 5.82
C GLU A 57 4.78 -33.53 4.98
N PRO A 58 5.45 -32.38 5.21
CA PRO A 58 5.16 -31.16 4.46
C PRO A 58 5.51 -31.29 2.96
N ASP A 59 4.57 -30.93 2.10
CA ASP A 59 4.78 -30.87 0.65
C ASP A 59 5.48 -29.56 0.28
N ARG A 60 6.75 -29.67 -0.11
CA ARG A 60 7.58 -28.53 -0.50
C ARG A 60 7.02 -27.77 -1.71
N GLN A 61 6.42 -28.46 -2.68
CA GLN A 61 5.87 -27.83 -3.87
C GLN A 61 4.62 -27.01 -3.51
N ALA A 62 3.71 -27.58 -2.72
CA ALA A 62 2.51 -26.87 -2.27
C ALA A 62 2.85 -25.62 -1.44
N ILE A 63 3.89 -25.70 -0.61
CA ILE A 63 4.42 -24.54 0.14
C ILE A 63 4.92 -23.45 -0.82
N GLU A 64 5.70 -23.81 -1.83
CA GLU A 64 6.22 -22.84 -2.81
C GLU A 64 5.10 -22.15 -3.58
N GLU A 65 4.08 -22.89 -4.01
CA GLU A 65 2.90 -22.35 -4.69
C GLU A 65 2.14 -21.36 -3.80
N GLN A 66 1.96 -21.71 -2.53
CA GLN A 66 1.29 -20.83 -1.57
C GLN A 66 2.08 -19.53 -1.32
N VAL A 67 3.42 -19.63 -1.21
CA VAL A 67 4.29 -18.45 -1.09
C VAL A 67 4.21 -17.56 -2.32
N LYS A 68 4.18 -18.13 -3.53
CA LYS A 68 4.00 -17.38 -4.78
C LYS A 68 2.65 -16.67 -4.81
N SER A 69 1.57 -17.32 -4.35
CA SER A 69 0.25 -16.71 -4.25
C SER A 69 0.24 -15.50 -3.31
N ILE A 70 0.83 -15.62 -2.12
CA ILE A 70 0.99 -14.49 -1.18
C ILE A 70 1.79 -13.34 -1.84
N GLY A 71 2.88 -13.69 -2.54
CA GLY A 71 3.70 -12.73 -3.28
C GLY A 71 2.90 -11.95 -4.32
N ALA A 72 2.11 -12.64 -5.15
CA ALA A 72 1.27 -12.02 -6.17
C ALA A 72 0.24 -11.05 -5.57
N ILE A 73 -0.39 -11.40 -4.43
CA ILE A 73 -1.33 -10.51 -3.75
C ILE A 73 -0.62 -9.24 -3.24
N LYS A 74 0.58 -9.38 -2.68
CA LYS A 74 1.40 -8.25 -2.20
C LYS A 74 1.87 -7.36 -3.36
N GLU A 75 2.22 -7.96 -4.50
CA GLU A 75 2.55 -7.25 -5.73
C GLU A 75 1.36 -6.44 -6.26
N ASP A 76 0.18 -7.05 -6.36
CA ASP A 76 -1.07 -6.37 -6.77
C ASP A 76 -1.34 -5.12 -5.92
N MET A 77 -1.17 -5.23 -4.60
CA MET A 77 -1.34 -4.12 -3.67
C MET A 77 -0.34 -2.99 -3.93
N MET A 78 0.92 -3.33 -4.23
CA MET A 78 1.97 -2.36 -4.57
C MET A 78 1.69 -1.67 -5.90
N MET A 79 1.25 -2.42 -6.91
CA MET A 79 0.90 -1.86 -8.22
C MET A 79 -0.33 -0.96 -8.15
N ALA A 80 -1.39 -1.38 -7.45
CA ALA A 80 -2.58 -0.55 -7.27
C ALA A 80 -2.28 0.77 -6.53
N ARG A 81 -1.26 0.76 -5.65
CA ARG A 81 -0.76 1.97 -5.02
C ARG A 81 -0.04 2.88 -6.00
N ILE A 82 0.86 2.34 -6.83
CA ILE A 82 1.55 3.08 -7.88
C ILE A 82 0.53 3.72 -8.82
N ASP A 83 -0.48 2.96 -9.26
CA ASP A 83 -1.54 3.46 -10.12
C ASP A 83 -2.32 4.61 -9.48
N SER A 84 -2.57 4.54 -8.17
CA SER A 84 -3.25 5.62 -7.43
C SER A 84 -2.40 6.90 -7.39
N LEU A 85 -1.09 6.78 -7.20
CA LEU A 85 -0.15 7.91 -7.25
C LEU A 85 -0.07 8.52 -8.66
N LEU A 86 -0.06 7.68 -9.71
CA LEU A 86 -0.03 8.13 -11.10
C LEU A 86 -1.33 8.83 -11.51
N LYS A 87 -2.49 8.29 -11.11
CA LYS A 87 -3.79 8.96 -11.31
C LYS A 87 -3.82 10.31 -10.62
N LEU A 88 -3.30 10.37 -9.40
CA LEU A 88 -3.28 11.61 -8.65
C LEU A 88 -2.42 12.69 -9.33
N ARG A 89 -1.23 12.34 -9.82
CA ARG A 89 -0.41 13.26 -10.61
C ARG A 89 -1.21 13.91 -11.75
N GLY A 90 -2.11 13.18 -12.40
CA GLY A 90 -2.95 13.70 -13.47
C GLY A 90 -4.00 14.74 -13.04
N VAL A 91 -4.29 14.83 -11.73
CA VAL A 91 -5.29 15.76 -11.16
C VAL A 91 -4.64 17.03 -10.60
N LEU A 92 -3.34 16.98 -10.29
CA LEU A 92 -2.60 18.10 -9.73
C LEU A 92 -2.10 19.07 -10.81
N THR A 93 -2.03 20.36 -10.47
CA THR A 93 -1.24 21.31 -11.26
C THR A 93 0.25 21.00 -11.13
N LYS A 94 1.08 21.61 -12.00
CA LYS A 94 2.54 21.44 -11.94
C LYS A 94 3.10 21.80 -10.55
N ASP A 95 2.71 22.95 -10.01
CA ASP A 95 3.21 23.46 -8.73
C ASP A 95 2.75 22.57 -7.57
N GLN A 96 1.50 22.11 -7.60
CA GLN A 96 0.99 21.14 -6.61
C GLN A 96 1.73 19.81 -6.69
N TYR A 97 2.05 19.33 -7.90
CA TYR A 97 2.81 18.10 -8.08
C TYR A 97 4.25 18.22 -7.56
N GLU A 98 4.90 19.36 -7.74
CA GLU A 98 6.23 19.62 -7.17
C GLU A 98 6.20 19.53 -5.64
N LYS A 99 5.22 20.17 -5.00
CA LYS A 99 5.02 20.06 -3.55
C LYS A 99 4.69 18.63 -3.10
N PHE A 100 3.86 17.92 -3.87
CA PHE A 100 3.53 16.53 -3.60
C PHE A 100 4.78 15.63 -3.62
N ARG A 101 5.69 15.83 -4.58
CA ARG A 101 6.96 15.09 -4.64
C ARG A 101 7.83 15.32 -3.41
N GLU A 102 7.90 16.55 -2.90
CA GLU A 102 8.65 16.84 -1.68
C GLU A 102 8.07 16.13 -0.45
N ILE A 103 6.73 16.12 -0.33
CA ILE A 103 6.04 15.41 0.76
C ILE A 103 6.33 13.92 0.68
N LEU A 104 6.26 13.32 -0.52
CA LEU A 104 6.60 11.91 -0.73
C LEU A 104 8.05 11.61 -0.36
N HIS A 105 8.99 12.45 -0.81
CA HIS A 105 10.41 12.27 -0.53
C HIS A 105 10.70 12.31 0.97
N LYS A 106 10.14 13.29 1.70
CA LYS A 106 10.27 13.40 3.16
C LYS A 106 9.70 12.18 3.89
N ARG A 107 8.55 11.66 3.44
CA ARG A 107 7.95 10.46 4.06
C ARG A 107 8.79 9.21 3.80
N MET A 108 9.38 9.07 2.60
CA MET A 108 10.24 7.92 2.29
C MET A 108 11.58 8.00 3.03
N SER A 109 12.19 9.18 3.13
CA SER A 109 13.46 9.35 3.87
C SER A 109 13.32 9.18 5.39
N GLN A 110 12.12 9.41 5.94
CA GLN A 110 11.84 9.14 7.35
C GLN A 110 11.71 7.64 7.67
N VAL A 111 11.34 6.81 6.69
CA VAL A 111 11.28 5.35 6.85
C VAL A 111 12.68 4.73 6.92
N GLU A 112 13.68 5.29 6.23
CA GLU A 112 15.08 4.85 6.33
C GLU A 112 15.72 5.16 7.70
N GLY A 113 15.17 6.10 8.48
CA GLY A 113 15.61 6.43 9.83
C GLY A 113 14.96 5.60 10.95
N HIS A 114 14.00 4.73 10.63
CA HIS A 114 13.33 3.84 11.57
C HIS A 114 13.51 2.39 11.10
N SER A 115 14.61 1.75 11.48
CA SER A 115 14.67 0.29 11.45
C SER A 115 13.69 -0.28 12.49
N PRO A 116 12.65 -1.02 12.10
CA PRO A 116 11.79 -1.69 13.06
C PRO A 116 12.33 -3.10 13.33
N HIS A 117 13.62 -3.26 13.60
CA HIS A 117 14.22 -4.52 14.06
C HIS A 117 15.29 -4.23 15.11
N GLY A 118 14.81 -3.96 16.33
CA GLY A 118 15.61 -3.79 17.53
C GLY A 118 14.72 -3.98 18.74
N GLY A 119 14.30 -5.22 18.99
CA GLY A 119 13.44 -5.56 20.12
C GLY A 119 13.34 -7.07 20.27
N LEU A 120 14.33 -7.59 21.01
CA LEU A 120 14.39 -8.85 21.79
C LEU A 120 13.65 -10.08 21.25
#